data_AF-A0A940NPH4-F1
#
_entry.id   AF-A0A940NPH4-F1
#
_cell.length_a   1.000
_cell.length_b   1.000
_cell.length_c   1.000
_cell.angle_alpha   90.00
_cell.angle_beta   90.00
_cell.angle_gamma   90.00
#
_symmetry.space_group_name_H-M   'P 1'
#
loop_
_entity.id
_entity.type
_entity.pdbx_description
1 polymer ?
#
loop_
_entity_poly.entity_id
_entity_poly.type
_entity_poly.pdbx_seq_one_letter_code
_entity_poly.pdbx_strand_id
1 'polypeptide(L)'
;AAQHFLGSHDFSAFCAAGGSVEDKVRTIYDARVCREGDIVNFSVTGSGFLYNMVRIMAGTLLAVGQHRLSPDQIPSIIESMERSRAGMTLPPDGLYLDDVFYFPEQLPQQP
;
A
#
# COMPACT_ATOMS: atom_id res chain seq x y z
N ALA A 1 9.00 -1.92 -7.30
CA ALA A 1 7.54 -2.08 -7.13
C ALA A 1 7.00 -1.28 -5.94
N ALA A 2 7.28 -1.65 -4.69
CA ALA A 2 6.69 -0.98 -3.50
C ALA A 2 6.98 0.53 -3.41
N GLN A 3 8.16 0.96 -3.90
CA GLN A 3 8.55 2.37 -3.94
C GLN A 3 7.63 3.24 -4.82
N HIS A 4 6.86 2.67 -5.76
CA HIS A 4 5.87 3.43 -6.54
C HIS A 4 4.68 3.93 -5.70
N PHE A 5 4.52 3.45 -4.47
CA PHE A 5 3.49 3.95 -3.56
C PHE A 5 3.91 5.22 -2.80
N LEU A 6 5.19 5.59 -2.80
CA LEU A 6 5.69 6.73 -2.03
C LEU A 6 5.08 8.05 -2.50
N GLY A 7 4.90 8.97 -1.55
CA GLY A 7 4.35 10.30 -1.81
C GLY A 7 2.83 10.38 -1.58
N SER A 8 2.25 11.50 -2.01
CA SER A 8 0.83 11.82 -1.83
C SER A 8 0.04 11.50 -3.09
N HIS A 9 -0.91 10.57 -2.98
CA HIS A 9 -1.74 10.12 -4.11
C HIS A 9 -3.18 9.90 -3.69
N ASP A 10 -4.11 9.95 -4.65
CA ASP A 10 -5.45 9.41 -4.47
C ASP A 10 -5.39 7.88 -4.52
N PHE A 11 -5.66 7.24 -3.39
CA PHE A 11 -5.62 5.78 -3.24
C PHE A 11 -6.98 5.11 -3.47
N SER A 12 -7.88 5.73 -4.25
CA SER A 12 -9.17 5.15 -4.65
C SER A 12 -9.07 3.73 -5.22
N ALA A 13 -8.05 3.47 -6.06
CA ALA A 13 -7.80 2.13 -6.61
C ALA A 13 -7.46 1.09 -5.52
N PHE A 14 -7.06 1.55 -4.34
CA PHE A 14 -6.71 0.75 -3.17
C PHE A 14 -7.76 0.88 -2.06
N CYS A 15 -8.97 1.33 -2.35
CA CYS A 15 -10.06 1.41 -1.38
C CYS A 15 -11.17 0.40 -1.72
N ALA A 16 -11.63 -0.36 -0.72
CA ALA A 16 -12.80 -1.21 -0.90
C ALA A 16 -14.10 -0.39 -0.84
N ALA A 17 -15.16 -0.86 -1.51
CA ALA A 17 -16.45 -0.15 -1.65
C ALA A 17 -17.18 0.21 -0.33
N GLY A 18 -16.68 -0.25 0.82
CA GLY A 18 -17.21 0.10 2.16
C GLY A 18 -16.56 1.31 2.83
N GLY A 19 -15.57 1.95 2.21
CA GLY A 19 -14.94 3.15 2.79
C GLY A 19 -15.80 4.40 2.60
N SER A 20 -16.29 4.99 3.68
CA SER A 20 -17.13 6.21 3.69
C SER A 20 -16.33 7.52 3.74
N VAL A 21 -15.05 7.49 3.39
CA VAL A 21 -14.17 8.67 3.48
C VAL A 21 -14.23 9.45 2.17
N GLU A 22 -14.53 10.75 2.25
CA GLU A 22 -14.56 11.66 1.10
C GLU A 22 -13.16 11.91 0.54
N ASP A 23 -12.20 12.25 1.40
CA ASP A 23 -10.80 12.42 1.01
C ASP A 23 -10.04 11.09 0.99
N LYS A 24 -9.68 10.66 -0.21
CA LYS A 24 -8.93 9.43 -0.48
C LYS A 24 -7.44 9.67 -0.74
N VAL A 25 -6.97 10.90 -0.58
CA VAL A 25 -5.56 11.23 -0.67
C VAL A 25 -4.85 10.76 0.60
N ARG A 26 -3.81 9.96 0.46
CA ARG A 26 -2.92 9.58 1.56
C ARG A 26 -1.47 9.82 1.16
N THR A 27 -0.63 10.05 2.15
CA THR A 27 0.82 10.17 1.96
C THR A 27 1.46 8.89 2.47
N ILE A 28 2.22 8.21 1.63
CA ILE A 28 3.07 7.09 2.06
C ILE A 28 4.49 7.63 2.23
N TYR A 29 4.99 7.53 3.46
CA TYR A 29 6.32 7.98 3.86
C TYR A 29 7.38 6.91 3.57
N ASP A 30 7.03 5.64 3.78
CA ASP A 30 7.92 4.50 3.56
C ASP A 30 7.12 3.28 3.08
N ALA A 31 7.70 2.48 2.18
CA ALA A 31 7.10 1.27 1.63
C ALA A 31 8.19 0.27 1.22
N ARG A 32 8.39 -0.77 2.02
CA ARG A 32 9.49 -1.74 1.85
C ARG A 32 8.99 -3.17 1.81
N VAL A 33 9.65 -3.98 0.97
CA VAL A 33 9.47 -5.43 0.90
C VAL A 33 10.80 -6.08 1.21
N CYS A 34 10.83 -6.90 2.26
CA CYS A 34 12.01 -7.60 2.73
C CYS A 34 11.72 -9.10 2.80
N ARG A 35 12.73 -9.93 2.51
CA ARG A 35 12.63 -11.39 2.63
C ARG A 35 13.52 -11.87 3.76
N GLU A 36 12.95 -12.63 4.66
CA GLU A 36 13.61 -13.25 5.81
C GLU A 36 13.33 -14.76 5.76
N GLY A 37 14.27 -15.51 5.17
CA GLY A 37 14.07 -16.93 4.89
C GLY A 37 12.86 -17.17 3.99
N ASP A 38 11.84 -17.83 4.53
CA ASP A 38 10.60 -18.17 3.83
C ASP A 38 9.50 -17.12 4.00
N ILE A 39 9.74 -16.09 4.81
CA ILE A 39 8.78 -15.01 5.06
C ILE A 39 9.12 -13.81 4.17
N VAL A 40 8.08 -13.23 3.55
CA VAL A 40 8.17 -11.96 2.82
C VAL A 40 7.35 -10.93 3.58
N ASN A 41 8.05 -9.95 4.16
CA ASN A 41 7.47 -8.87 4.93
C ASN A 41 7.24 -7.67 4.02
N PHE A 42 6.02 -7.11 4.04
CA PHE A 42 5.70 -5.83 3.44
C PHE A 42 5.35 -4.83 4.55
N SER A 43 6.19 -3.81 4.70
CA SER A 43 6.00 -2.73 5.68
C SER A 43 5.65 -1.45 4.96
N VAL A 44 4.68 -0.71 5.50
CA VAL A 44 4.24 0.57 4.94
C VAL A 44 3.95 1.56 6.06
N THR A 45 4.49 2.77 5.92
CA THR A 45 4.23 3.90 6.83
C THR A 45 3.56 5.00 6.04
N GLY A 46 2.45 5.55 6.56
CA GLY A 46 1.72 6.61 5.88
C GLY A 46 0.93 7.50 6.84
N SER A 47 0.41 8.62 6.33
CA SER A 47 -0.40 9.58 7.09
C SER A 47 -1.75 9.02 7.55
N GLY A 48 -2.14 7.87 6.99
CA GLY A 48 -3.33 7.12 7.31
C GLY A 48 -3.62 6.12 6.19
N PHE A 49 -4.55 5.20 6.43
CA PHE A 49 -4.89 4.15 5.47
C PHE A 49 -6.40 4.11 5.22
N LEU A 50 -6.80 3.89 3.96
CA LEU A 50 -8.19 3.67 3.59
C LEU A 50 -8.64 2.24 3.96
N TYR A 51 -9.95 2.00 3.92
CA TYR A 51 -10.49 0.68 4.21
C TYR A 51 -9.92 -0.39 3.26
N ASN A 52 -9.27 -1.41 3.83
CA ASN A 52 -8.52 -2.47 3.16
C ASN A 52 -7.27 -2.04 2.36
N MET A 53 -6.84 -0.78 2.44
CA MET A 53 -5.75 -0.24 1.62
C MET A 53 -4.48 -1.07 1.65
N VAL A 54 -3.93 -1.31 2.84
CA VAL A 54 -2.68 -2.07 3.01
C VAL A 54 -2.80 -3.48 2.44
N ARG A 55 -3.94 -4.15 2.64
CA ARG A 55 -4.20 -5.51 2.12
C ARG A 55 -4.30 -5.55 0.60
N ILE A 56 -4.81 -4.48 -0.02
CA ILE A 56 -4.89 -4.36 -1.48
C ILE A 56 -3.51 -4.03 -2.04
N MET A 57 -2.74 -3.14 -1.41
CA MET A 57 -1.35 -2.86 -1.78
C MET A 57 -0.50 -4.13 -1.76
N ALA A 58 -0.58 -4.91 -0.68
CA ALA A 58 0.10 -6.18 -0.54
C ALA A 58 -0.33 -7.19 -1.62
N GLY A 59 -1.63 -7.28 -1.94
CA GLY A 59 -2.13 -8.12 -3.02
C GLY A 59 -1.65 -7.70 -4.41
N THR A 60 -1.53 -6.40 -4.67
CA THR A 60 -0.92 -5.87 -5.90
C THR A 60 0.56 -6.25 -5.99
N LEU A 61 1.32 -6.11 -4.89
CA LEU A 61 2.72 -6.52 -4.83
C LEU A 61 2.89 -8.03 -5.03
N LEU A 62 1.98 -8.84 -4.49
CA LEU A 62 1.97 -10.28 -4.72
C LEU A 62 1.76 -10.61 -6.20
N ALA A 63 0.81 -9.94 -6.87
CA ALA A 63 0.58 -10.12 -8.30
C ALA A 63 1.83 -9.73 -9.14
N VAL A 64 2.56 -8.69 -8.70
CA VAL A 64 3.86 -8.34 -9.29
C VAL A 64 4.91 -9.42 -9.05
N GLY A 65 5.05 -9.93 -7.82
CA GLY A 65 5.96 -11.03 -7.50
C GLY A 65 5.65 -12.34 -8.24
N GLN A 66 4.40 -12.52 -8.64
CA GLN A 66 3.93 -13.64 -9.46
C GLN A 66 3.93 -13.35 -10.97
N HIS A 67 4.51 -12.22 -11.40
CA HIS A 67 4.62 -11.80 -12.80
C HIS A 67 3.27 -11.65 -13.54
N ARG A 68 2.16 -11.51 -12.80
CA ARG A 68 0.83 -11.23 -13.36
C ARG A 68 0.60 -9.73 -13.60
N LEU A 69 1.40 -8.89 -12.95
CA LEU A 69 1.45 -7.45 -13.16
C LEU A 69 2.93 -7.02 -13.29
N SER A 70 3.20 -6.06 -14.17
CA SER A 70 4.49 -5.39 -14.20
C SER A 70 4.59 -4.38 -13.04
N PRO A 71 5.76 -4.23 -12.38
CA PRO A 71 5.98 -3.19 -11.38
C PRO A 71 5.60 -1.78 -11.86
N ASP A 72 5.87 -1.47 -13.12
CA ASP A 72 5.66 -0.14 -13.73
C ASP A 72 4.18 0.17 -13.96
N GLN A 73 3.29 -0.81 -13.78
CA GLN A 73 1.85 -0.58 -13.83
C GLN A 73 1.31 0.05 -12.55
N ILE A 74 2.03 -0.03 -11.42
CA ILE A 74 1.55 0.50 -10.13
C ILE A 74 1.20 1.99 -10.21
N PRO A 75 2.06 2.90 -10.75
CA PRO A 75 1.69 4.30 -10.94
C PRO A 75 0.39 4.48 -11.72
N SER A 76 0.24 3.76 -12.85
CA SER A 76 -0.98 3.83 -13.66
C SER A 76 -2.23 3.31 -12.95
N ILE A 77 -2.09 2.37 -12.01
CA ILE A 77 -3.20 1.87 -11.19
C ILE A 77 -3.62 2.94 -10.19
N ILE A 78 -2.66 3.60 -9.53
CA ILE A 78 -2.93 4.73 -8.62
C ILE A 78 -3.66 5.84 -9.39
N GLU A 79 -3.10 6.29 -10.52
CA GLU A 79 -3.67 7.35 -11.36
C GLU A 79 -5.06 7.01 -11.89
N SER A 80 -5.32 5.74 -12.20
CA SER A 80 -6.63 5.31 -12.71
C SER A 80 -7.76 5.44 -11.71
N MET A 81 -7.46 5.41 -10.40
CA MET A 81 -8.45 5.39 -9.32
C MET A 81 -9.41 4.18 -9.37
N GLU A 82 -9.15 3.20 -10.24
CA GLU A 82 -10.03 2.06 -10.50
C GLU A 82 -9.62 0.84 -9.66
N ARG A 83 -10.48 0.46 -8.70
CA ARG A 83 -10.23 -0.70 -7.83
C ARG A 83 -10.02 -2.01 -8.59
N SER A 84 -10.67 -2.20 -9.74
CA SER A 84 -10.55 -3.41 -10.57
C SER A 84 -9.13 -3.63 -11.13
N ARG A 85 -8.31 -2.58 -11.21
CA ARG A 85 -6.94 -2.63 -11.73
C ARG A 85 -5.91 -3.00 -10.65
N ALA A 86 -6.27 -2.87 -9.38
CA ALA A 86 -5.43 -3.29 -8.27
C ALA A 86 -5.59 -4.79 -7.98
N GLY A 87 -4.61 -5.37 -7.28
CA GLY A 87 -4.61 -6.78 -6.88
C GLY A 87 -5.78 -7.16 -5.97
N MET A 88 -5.88 -8.45 -5.68
CA MET A 88 -6.88 -8.96 -4.75
C MET A 88 -6.68 -8.38 -3.34
N THR A 89 -7.75 -8.31 -2.56
CA THR A 89 -7.62 -8.01 -1.13
C THR A 89 -7.12 -9.27 -0.44
N LEU A 90 -5.90 -9.25 0.12
CA LEU A 90 -5.34 -10.41 0.84
C LEU A 90 -6.10 -10.70 2.15
N PRO A 91 -6.03 -11.92 2.71
CA PRO A 91 -6.57 -12.23 4.04
C PRO A 91 -6.03 -11.30 5.14
N PRO A 92 -6.78 -11.07 6.23
CA PRO A 92 -6.37 -10.15 7.29
C PRO A 92 -5.29 -10.74 8.23
N ASP A 93 -5.10 -12.05 8.24
CA ASP A 93 -4.32 -12.79 9.24
C ASP A 93 -2.83 -12.39 9.31
N GLY A 94 -2.30 -11.80 8.23
CA GLY A 94 -0.92 -11.33 8.14
C GLY A 94 -0.74 -9.82 8.36
N LEU A 95 -1.82 -9.07 8.64
CA LEU A 95 -1.75 -7.62 8.86
C LEU A 95 -1.76 -7.33 10.36
N TYR A 96 -0.79 -6.53 10.81
CA TYR A 96 -0.76 -5.97 12.16
C TYR A 96 -0.34 -4.49 12.10
N LEU A 97 -0.71 -3.74 13.14
CA LEU A 97 -0.22 -2.39 13.36
C LEU A 97 1.10 -2.50 14.15
N ASP A 98 2.18 -1.98 13.57
CA ASP A 98 3.51 -2.03 14.18
C ASP A 98 3.71 -0.83 15.12
N ASP A 99 3.65 0.38 14.56
CA ASP A 99 3.88 1.64 15.28
C ASP A 99 2.83 2.71 15.00
N VAL A 100 2.67 3.65 15.95
CA VAL A 100 1.91 4.89 15.79
C VAL A 100 2.80 6.07 16.16
N PHE A 101 3.03 6.95 15.19
CA PHE A 101 3.83 8.16 15.37
C PHE A 101 2.92 9.34 15.73
N TYR A 102 3.24 10.04 16.81
CA TYR A 102 2.49 11.22 17.26
C TYR A 102 3.14 12.53 16.82
N PHE A 103 4.45 12.51 16.54
CA PHE A 103 5.23 13.67 16.17
C PHE A 103 5.99 13.44 14.85
N PRO A 104 6.10 14.46 13.97
CA PRO A 104 6.75 14.31 12.66
C PRO A 104 8.22 13.87 12.73
N GLU A 105 8.94 14.24 13.79
CA GLU A 105 10.36 13.90 13.97
C GLU A 105 10.60 12.39 14.15
N GLN A 106 9.55 11.64 14.48
CA GLN A 106 9.59 10.20 14.65
C GLN A 106 9.40 9.44 13.33
N LEU A 107 8.93 10.13 12.28
CA LEU A 107 8.69 9.49 11.00
C LEU A 107 10.01 8.97 10.40
N PRO A 108 9.97 7.85 9.66
CA PRO A 108 11.14 7.37 8.94
C PRO A 108 11.64 8.48 8.01
N GLN A 109 12.92 8.84 8.17
CA GLN A 109 13.58 9.73 7.22
C GLN A 109 13.61 9.01 5.87
N GLN A 110 13.13 9.67 4.81
CA GLN A 110 13.19 9.10 3.46
C GLN A 110 14.66 8.80 3.11
N PRO A 111 14.94 7.67 2.44
CA PRO A 111 16.29 7.31 2.02
C PRO A 111 16.89 8.33 1.05
#